data_AF-A0A941Z9J9-F1
#
_entry.id   AF-A0A941Z9J9-F1
#
_cell.length_a   1.000
_cell.length_b   1.000
_cell.length_c   1.000
_cell.angle_alpha   90.00
_cell.angle_beta   90.00
_cell.angle_gamma   90.00
#
_symmetry.space_group_name_H-M   'P 1'
#
loop_
_entity.id
_entity.type
_entity.pdbx_description
1 polymer ?
#
loop_
_entity_poly.entity_id
_entity_poly.type
_entity_poly.pdbx_seq_one_letter_code
_entity_poly.pdbx_strand_id
1 'polypeptide(L)'
;FPVPDLDFEQGWIEGDVKGDRLTIKKLELDGKELKVRVSGDLVMRERGTLNLAVKLKVSERLAKEQAGLLSLLKNRDPEGFYLFSLGGTVAEPMPRL
;
A
#
# COMPACT_ATOMS: atom_id res chain seq x y z
N PHE A 1 14.09 -2.96 -13.51
CA PHE A 1 13.95 -3.29 -12.09
C PHE A 1 12.97 -4.43 -11.97
N PRO A 2 13.33 -5.59 -11.37
CA PRO A 2 12.37 -6.67 -11.20
C PRO A 2 11.26 -6.20 -10.26
N VAL A 3 10.04 -6.16 -10.76
CA VAL A 3 8.85 -5.97 -9.93
C VAL A 3 8.80 -7.19 -9.00
N PRO A 4 8.67 -6.99 -7.66
CA PRO A 4 8.57 -8.12 -6.75
C PRO A 4 7.40 -9.00 -7.15
N ASP A 5 7.55 -10.30 -6.93
CA ASP A 5 6.47 -11.24 -7.20
C ASP A 5 5.25 -10.87 -6.34
N LEU A 6 4.10 -10.71 -7.00
CA LEU A 6 2.83 -10.31 -6.38
C LEU A 6 1.98 -11.55 -6.06
N ASP A 7 2.65 -12.62 -5.63
CA ASP A 7 2.02 -13.87 -5.20
C ASP A 7 1.61 -13.75 -3.72
N PHE A 8 0.33 -13.42 -3.52
CA PHE A 8 -0.27 -13.28 -2.20
C PHE A 8 -1.04 -14.56 -1.83
N GLU A 9 -0.69 -15.14 -0.69
CA GLU A 9 -1.31 -16.37 -0.20
C GLU A 9 -2.64 -16.08 0.52
N GLN A 10 -2.72 -14.94 1.20
CA GLN A 10 -3.89 -14.53 1.98
C GLN A 10 -4.20 -13.05 1.77
N GLY A 11 -5.50 -12.74 1.73
CA GLY A 11 -6.01 -11.39 1.62
C GLY A 11 -7.18 -11.15 2.58
N TRP A 12 -7.14 -10.05 3.31
CA TRP A 12 -8.23 -9.56 4.14
C TRP A 12 -8.63 -8.16 3.69
N ILE A 13 -9.93 -7.92 3.52
CA ILE A 13 -10.46 -6.59 3.25
C ILE A 13 -11.62 -6.30 4.18
N GLU A 14 -11.53 -5.20 4.89
CA GLU A 14 -12.58 -4.62 5.71
C GLU A 14 -12.80 -3.18 5.26
N GLY A 15 -14.02 -2.89 4.83
CA GLY A 15 -14.39 -1.57 4.38
C GLY A 15 -15.86 -1.26 4.65
N ASP A 16 -16.17 0.03 4.65
CA ASP A 16 -17.52 0.57 4.82
C ASP A 16 -17.87 1.37 3.57
N VAL A 17 -19.09 1.20 3.05
CA VAL A 17 -19.59 1.94 1.89
C VAL A 17 -20.76 2.81 2.33
N LYS A 18 -20.65 4.11 2.13
CA LYS A 18 -21.69 5.10 2.42
C LYS A 18 -21.88 6.03 1.25
N GLY A 19 -22.94 5.80 0.47
CA GLY A 19 -23.16 6.48 -0.81
C GLY A 19 -21.95 6.26 -1.71
N ASP A 20 -21.33 7.35 -2.15
CA ASP A 20 -20.15 7.30 -3.03
C ASP A 20 -18.83 7.33 -2.26
N ARG A 21 -18.82 7.09 -0.95
CA ARG A 21 -17.59 7.00 -0.16
C ARG A 21 -17.34 5.55 0.23
N LEU A 22 -16.16 5.04 -0.15
CA LEU A 22 -15.60 3.79 0.34
C LEU A 22 -14.53 4.12 1.37
N THR A 23 -14.69 3.66 2.59
CA THR A 23 -13.66 3.73 3.62
C THR A 23 -13.03 2.35 3.75
N ILE A 24 -11.76 2.22 3.37
CA ILE A 24 -10.97 1.02 3.60
C ILE A 24 -10.45 1.10 5.03
N LYS A 25 -11.10 0.39 5.94
CA LYS A 25 -10.63 0.29 7.33
C LYS A 25 -9.34 -0.50 7.38
N LYS A 26 -9.29 -1.61 6.64
CA LYS A 26 -8.17 -2.53 6.66
C LYS A 26 -8.13 -3.37 5.38
N LEU A 27 -7.11 -3.19 4.56
CA LEU A 27 -6.75 -4.14 3.51
C LEU A 27 -5.38 -4.73 3.87
N GLU A 28 -5.29 -6.03 4.04
CA GLU A 28 -4.05 -6.77 4.27
C GLU A 28 -3.87 -7.82 3.19
N LEU A 29 -2.70 -7.83 2.56
CA LEU A 29 -2.27 -8.86 1.64
C LEU A 29 -0.97 -9.43 2.17
N ASP A 30 -0.95 -10.73 2.45
CA ASP A 30 0.20 -11.44 2.97
C ASP A 30 0.69 -12.43 1.91
N GLY A 31 1.86 -12.14 1.36
CA GLY A 31 2.61 -13.03 0.49
C GLY A 31 3.95 -13.43 1.12
N LYS A 32 4.61 -14.40 0.50
CA LYS A 32 5.91 -14.91 0.94
C LYS A 32 7.02 -13.83 0.89
N GLU A 33 6.99 -13.01 -0.15
CA GLU A 33 8.03 -12.00 -0.43
C GLU A 33 7.58 -10.56 -0.10
N LEU A 34 6.27 -10.33 -0.03
CA LEU A 34 5.68 -9.01 0.13
C LEU A 34 4.44 -9.06 1.01
N LYS A 35 4.39 -8.17 2.00
CA LYS A 35 3.22 -7.89 2.81
C LYS A 35 2.77 -6.46 2.56
N VAL A 36 1.49 -6.28 2.26
CA VAL A 36 0.90 -4.97 1.97
C VAL A 36 -0.22 -4.72 2.96
N ARG A 37 -0.22 -3.54 3.59
CA ARG A 37 -1.36 -3.05 4.35
C ARG A 37 -1.81 -1.70 3.79
N VAL A 38 -3.10 -1.55 3.53
CA VAL A 38 -3.69 -0.30 3.04
C VAL A 38 -4.86 0.09 3.94
N SER A 39 -4.93 1.37 4.26
CA SER A 39 -6.07 1.96 4.97
C SER A 39 -6.30 3.37 4.50
N GLY A 40 -7.54 3.82 4.46
CA GLY A 40 -7.86 5.19 4.08
C GLY A 40 -9.24 5.31 3.46
N ASP A 41 -9.42 6.37 2.68
CA ASP A 41 -10.71 6.70 2.11
C ASP A 41 -10.63 6.98 0.60
N LEU A 42 -11.70 6.57 -0.07
CA LEU A 42 -11.92 6.75 -1.49
C LEU A 42 -13.30 7.39 -1.68
N VAL A 43 -13.37 8.39 -2.54
CA VAL A 43 -14.63 8.87 -3.09
C VAL A 43 -14.77 8.26 -4.48
N MET A 44 -15.80 7.44 -4.70
CA MET A 44 -16.07 6.70 -5.93
C MET A 44 -16.95 7.53 -6.87
N ARG A 45 -16.40 8.65 -7.36
CA ARG A 45 -17.05 9.52 -8.37
C ARG A 45 -16.06 9.82 -9.49
N GLU A 46 -16.53 10.37 -10.60
CA GLU A 46 -15.70 10.69 -11.78
C GLU A 46 -14.49 11.58 -11.46
N ARG A 47 -14.61 12.49 -10.48
CA ARG A 47 -13.51 13.28 -9.90
C ARG A 47 -13.26 12.97 -8.43
N GLY A 48 -13.56 11.73 -8.06
CA GLY A 48 -13.41 11.23 -6.71
C GLY A 48 -11.95 11.24 -6.28
N THR A 49 -11.72 11.65 -5.04
CA THR A 49 -10.38 11.70 -4.45
C THR A 49 -10.07 10.42 -3.70
N LEU A 50 -8.80 10.06 -3.66
CA LEU A 50 -8.30 9.04 -2.75
C LEU A 50 -7.32 9.64 -1.75
N ASN A 51 -7.29 9.04 -0.58
CA ASN A 51 -6.30 9.29 0.44
C ASN A 51 -6.03 7.96 1.16
N LEU A 52 -4.98 7.27 0.74
CA LEU A 52 -4.65 5.93 1.22
C LEU A 52 -3.28 5.98 1.89
N ALA A 53 -3.17 5.45 3.09
CA ALA A 53 -1.91 5.09 3.70
C ALA A 53 -1.55 3.67 3.25
N VAL A 54 -0.37 3.51 2.64
CA VAL A 54 0.13 2.22 2.16
C VAL A 54 1.39 1.86 2.94
N LYS A 55 1.35 0.70 3.57
CA LYS A 55 2.48 0.07 4.27
C LYS A 55 2.94 -1.14 3.47
N LEU A 56 4.21 -1.19 3.10
CA LEU A 56 4.83 -2.31 2.40
C LEU A 56 5.95 -2.90 3.25
N LYS A 57 5.93 -4.21 3.47
CA LYS A 57 7.05 -4.93 4.09
C LYS A 57 7.52 -6.00 3.13
N VAL A 58 8.78 -5.89 2.73
CA VAL A 58 9.45 -6.87 1.88
C VAL A 58 10.13 -7.94 2.74
N SER A 59 10.33 -9.13 2.19
CA SER A 59 11.13 -10.17 2.84
C SER A 59 12.59 -9.74 3.02
N GLU A 60 13.32 -10.40 3.93
CA GLU A 60 14.75 -10.15 4.09
C GLU A 60 15.56 -10.47 2.83
N ARG A 61 15.13 -11.49 2.06
CA ARG A 61 15.78 -11.87 0.80
C ARG A 61 15.65 -10.73 -0.21
N LEU A 62 14.42 -10.26 -0.44
CA LEU A 62 14.13 -9.16 -1.35
C LEU A 62 14.78 -7.85 -0.86
N ALA A 63 14.83 -7.64 0.46
CA ALA A 63 15.49 -6.49 1.06
C ALA A 63 17.00 -6.46 0.80
N LYS A 64 17.67 -7.63 0.82
CA LYS A 64 19.09 -7.75 0.46
C LYS A 64 19.31 -7.53 -1.03
N GLU A 65 18.45 -8.08 -1.88
CA GLU A 65 18.52 -7.91 -3.34
C GLU A 65 18.28 -6.45 -3.76
N GLN A 66 17.42 -5.73 -3.04
CA GLN A 66 17.05 -4.34 -3.35
C GLN A 66 17.56 -3.33 -2.33
N ALA A 67 18.63 -3.67 -1.58
CA ALA A 67 19.14 -2.86 -0.48
C ALA A 67 19.46 -1.40 -0.89
N GLY A 68 19.92 -1.19 -2.12
CA GLY A 68 20.20 0.15 -2.67
C GLY A 68 18.95 0.98 -2.99
N LEU A 69 17.82 0.35 -3.29
CA LEU A 69 16.55 1.04 -3.57
C LEU A 69 15.79 1.34 -2.27
N LEU A 70 15.79 0.37 -1.35
CA LEU A 70 15.08 0.46 -0.08
C LEU A 70 15.76 1.39 0.93
N SER A 71 17.05 1.66 0.77
CA SER A 71 17.76 2.68 1.56
C SER A 71 17.30 4.11 1.27
N LEU A 72 16.65 4.34 0.13
CA LEU A 72 16.05 5.63 -0.23
C LEU A 72 14.67 5.84 0.39
N LEU A 73 13.99 4.75 0.79
CA LEU A 73 12.70 4.82 1.48
C LEU A 73 12.95 5.13 2.96
N LYS A 74 12.95 6.43 3.29
CA LYS A 74 13.30 6.95 4.62
C LYS A 74 12.30 6.58 5.74
N ASN A 75 11.11 6.13 5.40
CA ASN A 75 10.00 5.93 6.34
C ASN A 75 9.78 4.45 6.67
N ARG A 76 10.80 3.78 7.23
CA ARG A 76 10.68 2.41 7.74
C ARG A 76 10.27 2.43 9.21
N ASP A 77 9.16 1.78 9.55
CA ASP A 77 8.70 1.64 10.93
C ASP A 77 9.44 0.51 11.69
N PRO A 78 9.30 0.42 13.04
CA PRO A 78 9.96 -0.62 13.84
C PRO A 78 9.54 -2.05 13.47
N GLU A 79 8.35 -2.23 12.89
CA GLU A 79 7.87 -3.52 12.41
C GLU A 79 8.46 -3.89 11.04
N GLY A 80 9.16 -2.96 10.39
CA GLY A 80 9.84 -3.13 9.12
C GLY A 80 8.98 -2.79 7.89
N PHE A 81 7.87 -2.08 8.06
CA PHE A 81 7.08 -1.56 6.95
C PHE A 81 7.62 -0.22 6.48
N TYR A 82 7.70 -0.06 5.17
CA TYR A 82 7.86 1.20 4.47
C TYR A 82 6.48 1.86 4.33
N LEU A 83 6.34 3.09 4.81
CA LEU A 83 5.10 3.85 4.74
C LEU A 83 5.20 4.94 3.68
N PHE A 84 4.19 5.01 2.82
CA PHE A 84 3.93 6.16 1.95
C PHE A 84 2.42 6.37 1.85
N SER A 85 2.02 7.59 1.46
CA SER A 85 0.61 7.88 1.20
C SER A 85 0.38 7.92 -0.30
N LEU A 86 -0.77 7.45 -0.75
CA LEU A 86 -1.30 7.72 -2.09
C LEU A 86 -2.42 8.73 -1.93
N GLY A 87 -2.43 9.74 -2.77
CA GLY A 87 -3.57 10.64 -2.85
C GLY A 87 -3.82 11.10 -4.28
N GLY A 88 -4.67 12.11 -4.43
CA GLY A 88 -5.06 12.61 -5.76
C GLY A 88 -6.44 12.10 -6.13
N THR A 89 -6.68 11.85 -7.41
CA THR A 89 -7.97 11.35 -7.91
C THR A 89 -7.91 9.85 -8.13
N VAL A 90 -9.05 9.16 -8.10
CA VAL A 90 -9.11 7.71 -8.39
C VAL A 90 -8.54 7.38 -9.77
N ALA A 91 -8.68 8.29 -10.74
CA ALA A 91 -8.11 8.14 -12.07
C ALA A 91 -6.58 8.37 -12.11
N GLU A 92 -6.06 9.24 -11.24
CA GLU A 92 -4.66 9.62 -11.18
C GLU A 92 -4.13 9.57 -9.73
N PRO A 93 -3.92 8.36 -9.17
CA PRO A 93 -3.31 8.20 -7.87
C PRO A 93 -1.83 8.60 -7.92
N MET A 94 -1.44 9.54 -7.08
CA MET A 94 -0.08 10.04 -6.97
C MET A 94 0.52 9.71 -5.59
N PRO A 95 1.74 9.15 -5.53
CA PRO A 95 2.49 9.03 -4.29
C PRO A 95 2.74 10.39 -3.63
N ARG A 96 2.49 10.46 -2.33
CA ARG A 96 2.86 11.55 -1.43
C ARG A 96 3.94 11.00 -0.49
N LEU A 97 5.16 11.48 -0.69
CA LEU A 97 6.36 11.10 0.06
C LEU A 97 6.53 11.98 1.30
#